data_AF-A0A0K8V281-F1
#
_entry.id   AF-A0A0K8V281-F1
#
_cell.length_a   1.000
_cell.length_b   1.000
_cell.length_c   1.000
_cell.angle_alpha   90.00
_cell.angle_beta   90.00
_cell.angle_gamma   90.00
#
_symmetry.space_group_name_H-M   'P 1'
#
loop_
_entity.id
_entity.type
_entity.pdbx_description
1 polymer ?
#
loop_
_entity_poly.entity_id
_entity_poly.type
_entity_poly.pdbx_seq_one_letter_code
_entity_poly.pdbx_strand_id
1 'polypeptide(L)'
;TQSPHCTRLYDIVDGKPIVAEVGLCQQWIYEYEQGFRSVTTDLNWVCDDAFQSAVGQSLYFVGSVAGTMFFGFLADKVGRLPAMLCTTFTGALGDFLTSFANNLPTFALFRFVSGLSTDTLFYLTYIMVFEYLSPQKRTLGLNLITGVFYFIGFALLPRYALWAGLGG
;
A
#
# COMPACT_ATOMS: atom_id res chain seq x y z
N THR A 1 13.32 -14.58 -1.09
CA THR A 1 14.21 -13.47 -0.70
C THR A 1 15.31 -13.36 -1.74
N GLN A 2 14.96 -12.81 -2.90
CA GLN A 2 15.92 -12.59 -3.98
C GLN A 2 16.45 -11.18 -3.79
N SER A 3 17.73 -11.06 -3.41
CA SER A 3 18.44 -9.79 -3.40
C SER A 3 18.25 -9.13 -4.76
N PRO A 4 17.73 -7.88 -4.85
CA PRO A 4 17.73 -7.18 -6.13
C PRO A 4 19.20 -6.94 -6.49
N HIS A 5 19.73 -7.77 -7.38
CA HIS A 5 21.07 -7.62 -7.90
C HIS A 5 21.06 -6.42 -8.84
N CYS A 6 21.38 -5.26 -8.29
CA CYS A 6 21.60 -4.06 -9.08
C CYS A 6 22.98 -4.16 -9.74
N THR A 7 23.01 -4.62 -10.98
CA THR A 7 24.25 -4.71 -11.74
C THR A 7 24.45 -3.43 -12.54
N ARG A 8 25.58 -2.75 -12.31
CA ARG A 8 25.96 -1.58 -13.12
C ARG A 8 26.43 -2.06 -14.50
N LEU A 9 25.89 -1.46 -15.56
CA LEU A 9 26.25 -1.79 -16.94
C LEU A 9 26.99 -0.62 -17.57
N TYR A 10 28.02 -0.93 -18.35
CA TYR A 10 28.72 0.05 -19.18
C TYR A 10 27.96 0.28 -20.49
N ASP A 11 27.57 -0.82 -21.16
CA ASP A 11 26.81 -0.79 -22.41
C ASP A 11 26.09 -2.13 -22.65
N ILE A 12 25.15 -2.15 -23.59
CA ILE A 12 24.44 -3.35 -24.06
C ILE A 12 24.74 -3.51 -25.56
N VAL A 13 25.65 -4.45 -25.88
CA VAL A 13 26.02 -4.76 -27.28
C VAL A 13 25.37 -6.09 -27.66
N ASP A 14 24.61 -6.11 -28.77
CA ASP A 14 23.89 -7.30 -29.27
C ASP A 14 22.99 -7.98 -28.21
N GLY A 15 22.36 -7.20 -27.34
CA GLY A 15 21.48 -7.70 -26.28
C GLY A 15 22.20 -8.36 -25.11
N LYS A 16 23.54 -8.31 -25.06
CA LYS A 16 24.34 -8.83 -23.94
C LYS A 16 24.81 -7.69 -23.03
N PRO A 17 24.52 -7.76 -21.72
CA PRO A 17 24.93 -6.73 -20.78
C PRO A 17 26.43 -6.78 -20.49
N ILE A 18 27.13 -5.66 -20.67
CA ILE A 18 28.54 -5.51 -20.28
C ILE A 18 28.58 -4.85 -18.91
N VAL A 19 29.13 -5.54 -17.91
CA VAL A 19 29.17 -5.07 -16.51
C VAL A 19 30.25 -4.00 -16.34
N ALA A 20 29.89 -2.88 -15.70
CA ALA A 20 30.82 -1.83 -15.31
C ALA A 20 31.38 -2.11 -13.90
N GLU A 21 32.71 -1.98 -13.75
CA GLU A 21 33.38 -2.21 -12.47
C GLU A 21 33.27 -1.00 -11.52
N VAL A 22 33.26 0.23 -12.06
CA VAL A 22 33.18 1.48 -11.28
C VAL A 22 32.44 2.56 -12.09
N GLY A 23 31.66 3.42 -11.42
CA GLY A 23 30.93 4.53 -12.04
C GLY A 23 29.62 4.87 -11.33
N LEU A 24 29.08 6.06 -11.58
CA LEU A 24 27.75 6.46 -11.10
C LEU A 24 26.68 5.99 -12.10
N CYS A 25 25.55 5.50 -11.60
CA CYS A 25 24.41 5.15 -12.44
C CYS A 25 23.76 6.43 -12.98
N GLN A 26 23.65 6.57 -14.29
CA GLN A 26 22.97 7.72 -14.92
C GLN A 26 21.54 7.39 -15.35
N GLN A 27 21.24 6.11 -15.60
CA GLN A 27 19.94 5.68 -16.10
C GLN A 27 19.63 4.26 -15.65
N TRP A 28 18.35 4.02 -15.32
CA TRP A 28 17.85 2.72 -14.92
C TRP A 28 17.21 1.99 -16.10
N ILE A 29 17.50 0.70 -16.20
CA ILE A 29 16.90 -0.21 -17.18
C ILE A 29 16.13 -1.27 -16.38
N TYR A 30 14.84 -1.38 -16.65
CA TYR A 30 13.94 -2.29 -15.95
C TYR A 30 13.41 -3.37 -16.89
N GLU A 31 13.44 -4.61 -16.42
CA GLU A 31 12.70 -5.70 -17.03
C GLU A 31 11.34 -5.80 -16.31
N TYR A 32 10.27 -5.41 -17.01
CA TYR A 32 8.93 -5.40 -16.43
C TYR A 32 8.25 -6.75 -16.64
N GLU A 33 7.95 -7.46 -15.55
CA GLU A 33 7.09 -8.64 -15.61
C GLU A 33 5.68 -8.21 -16.02
N GLN A 34 5.20 -8.71 -17.16
CA GLN A 34 3.86 -8.41 -17.70
C GLN A 34 3.58 -6.91 -17.91
N GLY A 35 4.61 -6.10 -18.14
CA GLY A 35 4.47 -4.66 -18.39
C GLY A 35 4.07 -3.83 -17.17
N PHE A 36 4.05 -4.43 -15.97
CA PHE A 36 3.64 -3.74 -14.75
C PHE A 36 4.72 -2.76 -14.27
N ARG A 37 4.34 -1.50 -14.09
CA ARG A 37 5.20 -0.46 -13.49
C ARG A 37 4.74 -0.17 -12.07
N SER A 38 5.69 -0.13 -11.14
CA SER A 38 5.44 0.20 -9.75
C SER A 38 5.96 1.59 -9.40
N VAL A 39 5.47 2.15 -8.30
CA VAL A 39 5.97 3.44 -7.77
C VAL A 39 7.49 3.40 -7.54
N THR A 40 8.05 2.24 -7.16
CA THR A 40 9.51 2.11 -6.97
C THR A 40 10.27 2.14 -8.28
N THR A 41 9.70 1.66 -9.39
CA THR A 41 10.34 1.78 -10.71
C THR A 41 10.14 3.17 -11.32
N ASP A 42 9.00 3.81 -11.09
CA ASP A 42 8.72 5.14 -11.65
C ASP A 42 9.55 6.24 -10.98
N LEU A 43 9.80 6.12 -9.68
CA LEU A 43 10.61 7.07 -8.90
C LEU A 43 12.08 6.66 -8.73
N ASN A 44 12.49 5.56 -9.36
CA ASN A 44 13.84 5.00 -9.28
C ASN A 44 14.31 4.65 -7.85
N TRP A 45 13.40 4.20 -6.98
CA TRP A 45 13.67 3.80 -5.60
C TRP A 45 14.21 2.37 -5.53
N VAL A 46 15.38 2.18 -6.12
CA VAL A 46 16.06 0.89 -6.22
C VAL A 46 17.50 1.03 -5.72
N CYS A 47 18.12 -0.09 -5.35
CA CYS A 47 19.54 -0.14 -4.98
C CYS A 47 19.85 0.80 -3.80
N ASP A 48 20.69 1.82 -4.02
CA ASP A 48 21.08 2.80 -2.99
C ASP A 48 19.87 3.56 -2.42
N ASP A 49 18.84 3.81 -3.24
CA ASP A 49 17.62 4.53 -2.86
C ASP A 49 16.44 3.59 -2.51
N ALA A 50 16.66 2.27 -2.41
CA ALA A 50 15.60 1.32 -2.10
C ALA A 50 14.93 1.57 -0.73
N PHE A 51 15.64 2.22 0.20
CA PHE A 51 15.11 2.57 1.52
C PHE A 51 13.94 3.56 1.45
N GLN A 52 13.81 4.35 0.38
CA GLN A 52 12.78 5.38 0.25
C GLN A 52 11.36 4.79 0.28
N SER A 53 11.16 3.61 -0.33
CA SER A 53 9.89 2.86 -0.21
C SER A 53 9.60 2.45 1.23
N ALA A 54 10.64 2.01 1.96
CA ALA A 54 10.50 1.62 3.36
C ALA A 54 10.17 2.80 4.27
N VAL A 55 10.67 4.01 3.96
CA VAL A 55 10.29 5.24 4.67
C VAL A 55 8.80 5.51 4.56
N GLY A 56 8.23 5.40 3.35
CA GLY A 56 6.79 5.57 3.15
C GLY A 56 5.96 4.51 3.88
N GLN A 57 6.42 3.25 3.90
CA GLN A 57 5.77 2.19 4.69
C GLN A 57 5.86 2.42 6.20
N SER A 58 7.00 2.93 6.69
CA SER A 58 7.16 3.28 8.10
C SER A 58 6.16 4.37 8.51
N LEU A 59 6.00 5.41 7.69
CA LEU A 59 5.04 6.48 7.95
C LEU A 59 3.59 6.03 7.83
N TYR A 60 3.30 5.05 6.98
CA TYR A 60 1.98 4.39 6.97
C TYR A 60 1.65 3.74 8.33
N PHE A 61 2.58 2.99 8.93
CA PHE A 61 2.37 2.40 10.26
C PHE A 61 2.31 3.44 11.38
N VAL A 62 3.11 4.52 11.31
CA VAL A 62 2.97 5.63 12.26
C VAL A 62 1.57 6.26 12.14
N GLY A 63 1.09 6.43 10.91
CA GLY A 63 -0.28 6.85 10.63
C GLY A 63 -1.31 5.91 11.23
N SER A 64 -1.15 4.60 11.10
CA SER A 64 -2.13 3.62 11.62
C SER A 64 -2.29 3.67 13.13
N VAL A 65 -1.18 3.84 13.86
CA VAL A 65 -1.20 4.05 15.32
C VAL A 65 -1.91 5.36 15.68
N ALA A 66 -1.52 6.47 15.02
CA ALA A 66 -2.12 7.78 15.27
C ALA A 66 -3.62 7.80 14.95
N GLY A 67 -4.01 7.17 13.85
CA GLY A 67 -5.39 7.04 13.39
C GLY A 67 -6.25 6.26 14.37
N THR A 68 -5.73 5.15 14.91
CA THR A 68 -6.43 4.35 15.93
C THR A 68 -6.78 5.19 17.14
N MET A 69 -5.87 6.04 17.60
CA MET A 69 -6.12 6.93 18.74
C MET A 69 -7.16 8.03 18.40
N PHE A 70 -7.01 8.68 17.23
CA PHE A 70 -7.89 9.78 16.83
C PHE A 70 -9.32 9.31 16.50
N PHE A 71 -9.46 8.34 15.60
CA PHE A 71 -10.76 7.84 15.17
C PHE A 71 -11.40 6.92 16.22
N GLY A 72 -10.61 6.27 17.06
CA GLY A 72 -11.12 5.57 18.25
C GLY A 72 -11.84 6.53 19.20
N PHE A 73 -11.19 7.64 19.55
CA PHE A 73 -11.84 8.69 20.35
C PHE A 73 -13.08 9.28 19.65
N LEU A 74 -13.01 9.48 18.33
CA LEU A 74 -14.15 9.95 17.55
C LEU A 74 -15.33 8.96 17.59
N ALA A 75 -15.05 7.66 17.52
CA ALA A 75 -16.05 6.60 17.59
C ALA A 75 -16.76 6.57 18.94
N ASP A 76 -16.04 6.82 20.02
CA ASP A 76 -16.61 6.86 21.37
C ASP A 76 -17.48 8.12 21.60
N LYS A 77 -17.18 9.23 20.91
CA LYS A 77 -17.89 10.52 21.09
C LYS A 77 -19.06 10.74 20.13
N VAL A 78 -18.85 10.47 18.84
CA VAL A 78 -19.81 10.74 17.77
C VAL A 78 -20.61 9.48 17.41
N GLY A 79 -20.11 8.31 17.82
CA GLY A 79 -20.69 7.02 17.51
C GLY A 79 -19.85 6.25 16.49
N ARG A 80 -19.96 4.92 16.54
CA ARG A 80 -19.10 4.02 15.76
C ARG A 80 -19.34 4.08 14.26
N LEU A 81 -20.60 4.16 13.83
CA LEU A 81 -20.94 4.16 12.40
C LEU A 81 -20.43 5.42 11.67
N PRO A 82 -20.67 6.67 12.16
CA PRO A 82 -20.07 7.86 11.56
C PRO A 82 -18.54 7.83 11.56
N ALA A 83 -17.92 7.36 12.66
CA ALA A 83 -16.46 7.25 12.73
C ALA A 83 -15.91 6.25 11.70
N MET A 84 -16.58 5.11 11.49
CA MET A 84 -16.21 4.13 10.48
C MET A 84 -16.27 4.72 9.06
N LEU A 85 -17.32 5.49 8.74
CA LEU A 85 -17.42 6.17 7.45
C LEU A 85 -16.30 7.19 7.25
N CYS A 86 -16.05 8.06 8.24
CA CYS A 86 -14.96 9.05 8.18
C CYS A 86 -13.59 8.39 8.00
N THR A 87 -13.35 7.28 8.72
CA THR A 87 -12.13 6.48 8.62
C THR A 87 -11.96 5.93 7.20
N THR A 88 -13.03 5.35 6.64
CA THR A 88 -13.04 4.78 5.28
C THR A 88 -12.76 5.85 4.22
N PHE A 89 -13.40 7.02 4.31
CA PHE A 89 -13.16 8.13 3.39
C PHE A 89 -11.73 8.67 3.48
N THR A 90 -11.17 8.74 4.69
CA THR A 90 -9.79 9.19 4.90
C THR A 90 -8.80 8.22 4.24
N GLY A 91 -9.02 6.91 4.39
CA GLY A 91 -8.22 5.88 3.74
C GLY A 91 -8.29 5.96 2.23
N ALA A 92 -9.51 5.99 1.67
CA ALA A 92 -9.74 6.07 0.23
C ALA A 92 -9.10 7.33 -0.38
N LEU A 93 -9.18 8.47 0.32
CA LEU A 93 -8.54 9.71 -0.11
C LEU A 93 -7.01 9.58 -0.06
N GLY A 94 -6.44 9.02 1.00
CA GLY A 94 -4.99 8.80 1.11
C GLY A 94 -4.45 7.88 0.01
N ASP A 95 -5.15 6.77 -0.28
CA ASP A 95 -4.78 5.83 -1.34
C ASP A 95 -4.87 6.47 -2.72
N PHE A 96 -5.95 7.22 -2.98
CA PHE A 96 -6.11 7.96 -4.22
C PHE A 96 -5.03 9.04 -4.40
N LEU A 97 -4.70 9.79 -3.35
CA LEU A 97 -3.63 10.80 -3.44
C LEU A 97 -2.26 10.15 -3.66
N THR A 98 -2.02 8.96 -3.10
CA THR A 98 -0.77 8.22 -3.28
C THR A 98 -0.48 7.92 -4.75
N SER A 99 -1.49 7.71 -5.61
CA SER A 99 -1.25 7.49 -7.04
C SER A 99 -0.72 8.73 -7.79
N PHE A 100 -0.87 9.93 -7.22
CA PHE A 100 -0.34 11.18 -7.78
C PHE A 100 0.98 11.62 -7.13
N ALA A 101 1.54 10.81 -6.23
CA ALA A 101 2.80 11.13 -5.58
C ALA A 101 3.97 11.02 -6.57
N ASN A 102 4.70 12.11 -6.75
CA ASN A 102 5.85 12.19 -7.67
C ASN A 102 7.19 12.38 -6.94
N ASN A 103 7.17 12.42 -5.61
CA ASN A 103 8.36 12.56 -4.79
C ASN A 103 8.17 11.89 -3.43
N LEU A 104 9.28 11.64 -2.73
CA LEU A 104 9.25 10.96 -1.44
C LEU A 104 8.39 11.68 -0.38
N PRO A 105 8.47 13.02 -0.19
CA PRO A 105 7.69 13.68 0.83
C PRO A 105 6.18 13.59 0.61
N THR A 106 5.70 13.76 -0.64
CA THR A 106 4.26 13.63 -0.95
C THR A 106 3.79 12.20 -0.83
N PHE A 107 4.57 11.23 -1.31
CA PHE A 107 4.26 9.81 -1.15
C PHE A 107 4.14 9.43 0.32
N ALA A 108 5.10 9.86 1.13
CA ALA A 108 5.14 9.58 2.55
C ALA A 108 3.97 10.22 3.32
N LEU A 109 3.61 11.46 2.98
CA LEU A 109 2.44 12.14 3.55
C LEU A 109 1.13 11.44 3.19
N PHE A 110 0.93 11.08 1.92
CA PHE A 110 -0.29 10.40 1.48
C PHE A 110 -0.39 8.99 2.06
N ARG A 111 0.74 8.28 2.19
CA ARG A 111 0.82 7.01 2.92
C ARG A 111 0.52 7.17 4.40
N PHE A 112 0.96 8.23 5.04
CA PHE A 112 0.56 8.52 6.42
C PHE A 112 -0.97 8.70 6.53
N VAL A 113 -1.58 9.48 5.62
CA VAL A 113 -3.04 9.69 5.59
C VAL A 113 -3.81 8.38 5.35
N SER A 114 -3.36 7.56 4.39
CA SER A 114 -3.91 6.21 4.17
C SER A 114 -3.78 5.35 5.43
N GLY A 115 -2.61 5.40 6.07
CA GLY A 115 -2.29 4.71 7.32
C GLY A 115 -3.30 5.01 8.43
N LEU A 116 -3.71 6.27 8.62
CA LEU A 116 -4.69 6.68 9.65
C LEU A 116 -5.99 5.82 9.65
N SER A 117 -6.36 5.30 8.48
CA SER A 117 -7.59 4.52 8.33
C SER A 117 -7.45 3.05 8.71
N THR A 118 -6.26 2.46 8.56
CA THR A 118 -6.11 1.02 8.38
C THR A 118 -6.50 0.23 9.63
N ASP A 119 -5.76 0.42 10.73
CA ASP A 119 -5.98 -0.33 11.97
C ASP A 119 -7.35 0.01 12.60
N THR A 120 -7.73 1.28 12.52
CA THR A 120 -9.03 1.78 12.98
C THR A 120 -10.19 1.08 12.27
N LEU A 121 -10.11 0.93 10.94
CA LEU A 121 -11.17 0.31 10.14
C LEU A 121 -11.36 -1.16 10.54
N PHE A 122 -10.26 -1.90 10.72
CA PHE A 122 -10.33 -3.27 11.22
C PHE A 122 -11.03 -3.30 12.58
N TYR A 123 -10.54 -2.53 13.55
CA TYR A 123 -11.07 -2.51 14.91
C TYR A 123 -12.57 -2.14 14.96
N LEU A 124 -12.97 -1.05 14.30
CA LEU A 124 -14.37 -0.62 14.27
C LEU A 124 -15.27 -1.64 13.57
N THR A 125 -14.79 -2.28 12.50
CA THR A 125 -15.53 -3.35 11.83
C THR A 125 -15.75 -4.53 12.78
N TYR A 126 -14.71 -4.97 13.50
CA TYR A 126 -14.86 -6.04 14.50
C TYR A 126 -15.94 -5.68 15.52
N ILE A 127 -15.88 -4.49 16.13
CA ILE A 127 -16.85 -4.09 17.14
C ILE A 127 -18.28 -4.04 16.59
N MET A 128 -18.47 -3.48 15.39
CA MET A 128 -19.78 -3.45 14.74
C MET A 128 -20.35 -4.87 14.58
N VAL A 129 -19.53 -5.85 14.22
CA VAL A 129 -19.98 -7.25 14.17
C VAL A 129 -20.44 -7.73 15.55
N PHE A 130 -19.69 -7.43 16.61
CA PHE A 130 -20.06 -7.80 17.98
C PHE A 130 -21.36 -7.12 18.47
N GLU A 131 -21.61 -5.88 18.06
CA GLU A 131 -22.80 -5.10 18.45
C GLU A 131 -24.06 -5.53 17.68
N TYR A 132 -23.95 -5.81 16.38
CA TYR A 132 -25.10 -6.11 15.53
C TYR A 132 -25.47 -7.60 15.48
N LEU A 133 -24.53 -8.52 15.74
CA LEU A 133 -24.79 -9.95 15.72
C LEU A 133 -24.98 -10.53 17.12
N SER A 134 -25.94 -11.44 17.23
CA SER A 134 -26.13 -12.25 18.42
C SER A 134 -24.89 -13.11 18.70
N PRO A 135 -24.58 -13.43 19.97
CA PRO A 135 -23.35 -14.12 20.36
C PRO A 135 -23.04 -15.40 19.56
N GLN A 136 -24.07 -16.16 19.20
CA GLN A 136 -23.98 -17.41 18.45
C GLN A 136 -23.53 -17.21 16.99
N LYS A 137 -23.80 -16.04 16.40
CA LYS A 137 -23.51 -15.73 14.98
C LYS A 137 -22.23 -14.92 14.78
N ARG A 138 -21.59 -14.45 15.86
CA ARG A 138 -20.40 -13.57 15.80
C ARG A 138 -19.25 -14.20 15.03
N THR A 139 -18.90 -15.45 15.34
CA THR A 139 -17.81 -16.17 14.64
C THR A 139 -18.09 -16.29 13.14
N LEU A 140 -19.34 -16.58 12.76
CA LEU A 140 -19.73 -16.67 11.35
C LEU A 140 -19.66 -15.29 10.67
N GLY A 141 -20.11 -14.23 11.32
CA GLY A 141 -20.01 -12.86 10.80
C GLY A 141 -18.58 -12.40 10.59
N LEU A 142 -17.69 -12.68 11.55
CA LEU A 142 -16.26 -12.37 11.44
C LEU A 142 -15.60 -13.16 10.31
N ASN A 143 -15.86 -14.46 10.20
CA ASN A 143 -15.32 -15.28 9.12
C ASN A 143 -15.84 -14.85 7.75
N LEU A 144 -17.07 -14.35 7.65
CA LEU A 144 -17.59 -13.85 6.38
C LEU A 144 -16.86 -12.56 5.96
N ILE A 145 -16.70 -11.61 6.86
CA ILE A 145 -16.04 -10.32 6.59
C ILE A 145 -14.55 -10.52 6.31
N THR A 146 -13.82 -11.16 7.22
CA THR A 146 -12.37 -11.35 7.10
C THR A 146 -12.03 -12.46 6.10
N GLY A 147 -12.83 -13.52 6.02
CA GLY A 147 -12.51 -14.70 5.21
C GLY A 147 -12.98 -14.61 3.76
N VAL A 148 -14.12 -13.96 3.48
CA VAL A 148 -14.67 -13.93 2.12
C VAL A 148 -14.35 -12.60 1.45
N PHE A 149 -14.76 -11.48 2.03
CA PHE A 149 -14.57 -10.17 1.39
C PHE A 149 -13.09 -9.80 1.24
N TYR A 150 -12.30 -10.02 2.28
CA TYR A 150 -10.87 -9.67 2.27
C TYR A 150 -10.07 -10.54 1.29
N PHE A 151 -10.32 -11.86 1.28
CA PHE A 151 -9.64 -12.79 0.35
C PHE A 151 -10.01 -12.52 -1.10
N ILE A 152 -11.30 -12.29 -1.38
CA ILE A 152 -11.74 -11.94 -2.74
C ILE A 152 -11.08 -10.64 -3.18
N GLY A 153 -11.03 -9.62 -2.31
CA GLY A 153 -10.32 -8.37 -2.58
C GLY A 153 -8.87 -8.62 -2.98
N PHE A 154 -8.11 -9.33 -2.14
CA PHE A 154 -6.70 -9.60 -2.43
C PHE A 154 -6.46 -10.49 -3.65
N ALA A 155 -7.35 -11.44 -3.93
CA ALA A 155 -7.23 -12.31 -5.10
C ALA A 155 -7.49 -11.55 -6.41
N LEU A 156 -8.38 -10.55 -6.38
CA LEU A 156 -8.77 -9.78 -7.55
C LEU A 156 -7.86 -8.57 -7.81
N LEU A 157 -7.33 -7.92 -6.78
CA LEU A 157 -6.53 -6.69 -6.91
C LEU A 157 -5.33 -6.81 -7.87
N PRO A 158 -4.45 -7.83 -7.77
CA PRO A 158 -3.33 -7.99 -8.70
C PRO A 158 -3.79 -8.17 -10.15
N ARG A 159 -4.90 -8.89 -10.37
CA ARG A 159 -5.46 -9.11 -11.71
C ARG A 159 -5.99 -7.81 -12.32
N TYR A 160 -6.68 -7.00 -11.52
CA TYR A 160 -7.14 -5.68 -11.96
C TYR A 160 -5.97 -4.74 -12.24
N ALA A 161 -4.93 -4.74 -11.39
CA ALA A 161 -3.74 -3.92 -11.61
C ALA A 161 -3.00 -4.29 -12.91
N LEU A 162 -2.84 -5.59 -13.18
CA LEU A 162 -2.25 -6.07 -14.43
C LEU A 162 -3.10 -5.72 -15.65
N TRP A 163 -4.42 -5.91 -15.57
CA TRP A 163 -5.32 -5.55 -16.66
C TRP A 163 -5.31 -4.05 -16.96
N ALA A 164 -5.35 -3.21 -15.92
CA ALA A 164 -5.28 -1.76 -16.07
C ALA A 164 -3.92 -1.30 -16.61
N GLY A 165 -2.83 -1.97 -16.23
CA GLY A 165 -1.48 -1.68 -16.74
C GLY A 165 -1.25 -2.10 -18.20
N LEU A 166 -1.96 -3.13 -18.68
CA LEU A 166 -1.87 -3.61 -20.07
C LEU A 166 -2.83 -2.90 -21.05
N GLY A 167 -3.87 -2.23 -20.53
CA GLY A 167 -4.91 -1.57 -21.32
C GLY A 167 -4.70 -0.07 -21.59
N GLY A 168 -3.53 0.47 -21.26
CA GLY A 168 -3.16 1.88 -21.44
C GLY A 168 -2.20 2.10 -22.59
#